data_AF-A0A7V1HWY4-F1
#
_entry.id   AF-A0A7V1HWY4-F1
#
_cell.length_a   1.000
_cell.length_b   1.000
_cell.length_c   1.000
_cell.angle_alpha   90.00
_cell.angle_beta   90.00
_cell.angle_gamma   90.00
#
_symmetry.space_group_name_H-M   'P 1'
#
loop_
_entity.id
_entity.type
_entity.pdbx_description
1 polymer ?
#
loop_
_entity_poly.entity_id
_entity_poly.type
_entity_poly.pdbx_seq_one_letter_code
_entity_poly.pdbx_strand_id
1 'polypeptide(L)'
;MYKYFFIPLFLLFYSDMFSQILFEKGYFIDNKGNKIECLIKNVDWVDNPDQFEYKINIESKSKIAKIENVQEFEIYNFSKFKRFFIELDLTNYNSNKLNEKRKT
;
A
#
# COMPACT_ATOMS: atom_id res chain seq x y z
N MET A 1 1.71 -53.25 -28.24
CA MET A 1 0.94 -52.90 -27.03
C MET A 1 1.61 -51.71 -26.32
N TYR A 2 1.65 -50.51 -26.93
CA TYR A 2 2.31 -49.33 -26.31
C TYR A 2 1.54 -48.01 -26.54
N LYS A 3 0.26 -48.09 -26.95
CA LYS A 3 -0.45 -46.96 -27.56
C LYS A 3 -0.94 -45.89 -26.56
N TYR A 4 -0.83 -46.13 -25.26
CA TYR A 4 -1.32 -45.20 -24.23
C TYR A 4 -0.30 -44.87 -23.12
N PHE A 5 0.99 -45.16 -23.34
CA PHE A 5 2.02 -44.90 -22.31
C PHE A 5 2.42 -43.40 -22.19
N PHE A 6 1.92 -42.53 -23.07
CA PHE A 6 2.31 -41.11 -23.14
C PHE A 6 1.25 -40.12 -22.60
N ILE A 7 0.27 -40.59 -21.83
CA ILE A 7 -0.80 -39.73 -21.29
C ILE A 7 -0.46 -39.05 -19.93
N PRO A 8 0.39 -39.59 -19.03
CA PRO A 8 0.56 -38.96 -17.71
C PRO A 8 1.45 -37.70 -17.72
N LEU A 9 2.10 -37.35 -18.84
CA LEU A 9 3.02 -36.20 -18.91
C LEU A 9 2.31 -34.84 -19.06
N PHE A 10 1.03 -34.83 -19.47
CA PHE A 10 0.28 -33.58 -19.71
C PHE A 10 -0.38 -33.01 -18.45
N LEU A 11 -0.34 -33.73 -17.32
CA LEU A 11 -0.97 -33.32 -16.05
C LEU A 11 -0.08 -32.43 -15.15
N LEU A 12 1.16 -32.14 -15.55
CA LEU A 12 2.13 -31.44 -14.70
C LEU A 12 2.23 -29.91 -14.92
N PHE A 13 1.36 -29.30 -15.73
CA PHE A 13 1.46 -27.87 -16.06
C PHE A 13 0.28 -26.98 -15.61
N TYR A 14 -0.56 -27.45 -14.69
CA TYR A 14 -1.55 -26.58 -14.02
C TYR A 14 -0.97 -26.02 -12.72
N SER A 15 -0.04 -25.08 -12.83
CA SER A 15 0.26 -24.17 -11.72
C SER A 15 -0.29 -22.80 -12.10
N ASP A 16 -1.57 -22.56 -11.80
CA ASP A 16 -2.08 -21.20 -11.80
C ASP A 16 -1.38 -20.46 -10.65
N MET A 17 -0.31 -19.72 -10.97
CA MET A 17 0.30 -18.78 -10.05
C MET A 17 -0.65 -17.60 -9.86
N PHE A 18 -1.75 -17.82 -9.14
CA PHE A 18 -2.50 -16.72 -8.58
C PHE A 18 -1.65 -16.14 -7.45
N SER A 19 -0.92 -15.07 -7.76
CA SER A 19 -0.71 -14.03 -6.74
C SER A 19 -2.11 -13.50 -6.41
N GLN A 20 -2.82 -14.20 -5.53
CA GLN A 20 -4.11 -13.73 -5.05
C GLN A 20 -3.77 -12.48 -4.27
N ILE A 21 -4.18 -11.32 -4.79
CA ILE A 21 -4.05 -10.09 -4.03
C ILE A 21 -5.01 -10.21 -2.86
N LEU A 22 -4.44 -10.40 -1.66
CA LEU A 22 -5.20 -10.71 -0.46
C LEU A 22 -5.82 -9.42 0.08
N PHE A 23 -7.15 -9.44 0.18
CA PHE A 23 -7.89 -8.47 0.96
C PHE A 23 -7.75 -8.87 2.43
N GLU A 24 -6.94 -8.13 3.17
CA GLU A 24 -6.60 -8.40 4.56
C GLU A 24 -7.38 -7.50 5.50
N LYS A 25 -7.66 -7.98 6.71
CA LYS A 25 -8.39 -7.18 7.69
C LYS A 25 -7.57 -5.95 8.09
N GLY A 26 -8.25 -4.82 8.15
CA GLY A 26 -7.66 -3.56 8.50
C GLY A 26 -8.71 -2.50 8.77
N TYR A 27 -8.27 -1.27 8.92
CA TYR A 27 -9.16 -0.12 9.03
C TYR A 27 -8.56 1.10 8.35
N PHE A 28 -9.41 2.10 8.14
CA PHE A 28 -8.96 3.45 7.88
C PHE A 28 -9.76 4.45 8.70
N ILE A 29 -9.17 5.63 8.91
CA ILE A 29 -9.81 6.77 9.55
C ILE A 29 -10.00 7.84 8.49
N ASP A 30 -11.24 8.23 8.23
CA ASP A 30 -11.55 9.31 7.29
C ASP A 30 -11.16 10.69 7.85
N ASN A 31 -11.21 11.72 7.01
CA ASN A 31 -10.93 13.10 7.46
C ASN A 31 -11.89 13.63 8.54
N LYS A 32 -13.04 12.97 8.77
CA LYS A 32 -13.99 13.32 9.83
C LYS A 32 -13.70 12.59 11.15
N GLY A 33 -12.68 11.74 11.20
CA GLY A 33 -12.31 10.94 12.36
C GLY A 33 -13.11 9.64 12.52
N ASN A 34 -13.90 9.24 11.51
CA ASN A 34 -14.64 7.99 11.57
C ASN A 34 -13.70 6.83 11.24
N LYS A 35 -13.57 5.90 12.18
CA LYS A 35 -12.88 4.63 11.96
C LYS A 35 -13.81 3.66 11.23
N ILE A 36 -13.34 3.12 10.12
CA ILE A 36 -14.08 2.18 9.27
C ILE A 36 -13.27 0.88 9.21
N GLU A 37 -13.80 -0.18 9.82
CA GLU A 37 -13.26 -1.54 9.71
C GLU A 37 -13.58 -2.10 8.32
N CYS A 38 -12.58 -2.66 7.65
CA CYS A 38 -12.72 -3.15 6.29
C CYS A 38 -11.67 -4.22 5.96
N LEU A 39 -11.73 -4.73 4.74
CA LEU A 39 -10.66 -5.52 4.15
C LEU A 39 -9.90 -4.62 3.17
N ILE A 40 -8.61 -4.45 3.35
CA ILE A 40 -7.74 -3.64 2.50
C ILE A 40 -6.93 -4.57 1.62
N LYS A 41 -6.85 -4.24 0.34
CA LYS A 41 -6.06 -4.98 -0.64
C LYS A 41 -4.58 -4.77 -0.34
N ASN A 42 -3.91 -5.79 0.17
CA ASN A 42 -2.48 -5.70 0.43
C ASN A 42 -1.71 -5.88 -0.88
N VAL A 43 -0.94 -4.87 -1.27
CA VAL A 43 -0.07 -4.89 -2.46
C VAL A 43 1.40 -4.64 -2.11
N ASP A 44 1.77 -4.80 -0.83
CA ASP A 44 3.13 -4.66 -0.33
C ASP A 44 3.81 -3.35 -0.78
N TRP A 45 3.15 -2.22 -0.51
CA TRP A 45 3.64 -0.90 -0.91
C TRP A 45 5.10 -0.65 -0.47
N VAL A 46 5.96 -0.35 -1.44
CA VAL A 46 7.35 0.10 -1.22
C VAL A 46 7.41 1.60 -0.96
N ASP A 47 6.57 2.37 -1.66
CA ASP A 47 6.46 3.82 -1.57
C ASP A 47 5.14 4.25 -0.89
N ASN A 48 5.03 5.54 -0.58
CA ASN A 48 3.80 6.10 -0.01
C ASN A 48 2.63 5.97 -1.01
N PRO A 49 1.52 5.33 -0.64
CA PRO A 49 0.35 5.22 -1.51
C PRO A 49 -0.35 6.56 -1.72
N ASP A 50 -0.90 6.75 -2.92
CA ASP A 50 -1.83 7.83 -3.28
C ASP A 50 -3.30 7.42 -3.04
N GLN A 51 -3.57 6.12 -3.14
CA GLN A 51 -4.86 5.49 -2.88
C GLN A 51 -4.68 4.03 -2.45
N PHE A 52 -5.73 3.45 -1.87
CA PHE A 52 -5.82 2.01 -1.61
C PHE A 52 -7.20 1.49 -1.96
N GLU A 53 -7.24 0.21 -2.28
CA GLU A 53 -8.47 -0.50 -2.61
C GLU A 53 -8.96 -1.27 -1.37
N TYR A 54 -10.27 -1.20 -1.07
CA TYR A 54 -10.86 -1.82 0.10
C TYR A 54 -12.26 -2.37 -0.17
N LYS A 55 -12.69 -3.31 0.68
CA LYS A 55 -14.03 -3.89 0.73
C LYS A 55 -14.58 -3.78 2.14
N ILE A 56 -15.86 -3.48 2.30
CA ILE A 56 -16.49 -3.43 3.63
C ILE A 56 -16.58 -4.82 4.25
N ASN A 57 -16.85 -5.82 3.42
CA ASN A 57 -16.87 -7.24 3.78
C ASN A 57 -16.50 -8.08 2.55
N ILE A 58 -16.36 -9.39 2.72
CA ILE A 58 -15.87 -10.29 1.67
C ILE A 58 -16.74 -10.28 0.40
N GLU A 59 -18.06 -10.10 0.56
CA GLU A 59 -19.04 -10.12 -0.53
C GLU A 59 -19.21 -8.76 -1.22
N SER A 60 -18.79 -7.69 -0.55
CA SER A 60 -18.94 -6.34 -1.07
C SER A 60 -18.06 -6.09 -2.30
N LYS A 61 -18.58 -5.26 -3.21
CA LYS A 61 -17.78 -4.73 -4.30
C LYS A 61 -16.63 -3.91 -3.75
N SER A 62 -15.51 -4.01 -4.44
CA SER A 62 -14.33 -3.24 -4.12
C SER A 62 -14.54 -1.75 -4.35
N LYS A 63 -13.93 -0.94 -3.49
CA LYS A 63 -13.96 0.53 -3.50
C LYS A 63 -12.55 1.07 -3.43
N ILE A 64 -12.35 2.27 -3.92
CA ILE A 64 -11.07 2.97 -3.86
C ILE A 64 -11.20 4.12 -2.86
N ALA A 65 -10.28 4.18 -1.90
CA ALA A 65 -10.10 5.31 -1.00
C ALA A 65 -8.84 6.07 -1.43
N LYS A 66 -8.99 7.36 -1.72
CA LYS A 66 -7.85 8.25 -1.96
C LYS A 66 -7.29 8.76 -0.64
N ILE A 67 -5.96 8.81 -0.53
CA ILE A 67 -5.28 9.27 0.69
C ILE A 67 -5.60 10.73 1.02
N GLU A 68 -6.03 11.55 0.06
CA GLU A 68 -6.55 12.91 0.31
C GLU A 68 -7.75 12.93 1.29
N ASN A 69 -8.54 11.86 1.33
CA ASN A 69 -9.74 11.74 2.17
C ASN A 69 -9.54 10.91 3.44
N VAL A 70 -8.31 10.43 3.67
CA VAL A 70 -7.95 9.50 4.74
C VAL A 70 -6.85 10.09 5.60
N GLN A 71 -7.00 10.01 6.91
CA GLN A 71 -5.98 10.42 7.87
C GLN A 71 -4.96 9.32 8.10
N GLU A 72 -5.42 8.08 8.28
CA GLU A 72 -4.58 6.90 8.43
C GLU A 72 -5.30 5.64 7.95
N PHE A 73 -4.54 4.64 7.54
CA PHE A 73 -5.04 3.28 7.35
C PHE A 73 -4.00 2.26 7.82
N GLU A 74 -4.49 1.09 8.20
CA GLU A 74 -3.67 0.01 8.75
C GLU A 74 -4.19 -1.33 8.24
N ILE A 75 -3.26 -2.17 7.81
CA ILE A 75 -3.48 -3.60 7.62
C ILE A 75 -2.95 -4.29 8.87
N TYR A 76 -3.82 -5.00 9.58
CA TYR A 76 -3.49 -5.53 10.90
C TYR A 76 -2.28 -6.46 10.84
N ASN A 77 -1.33 -6.22 11.75
CA ASN A 77 -0.06 -6.97 11.87
C ASN A 77 0.86 -6.90 10.63
N PHE A 78 0.60 -5.97 9.70
CA PHE A 78 1.37 -5.87 8.47
C PHE A 78 1.97 -4.47 8.27
N SER A 79 1.12 -3.46 8.09
CA SER A 79 1.58 -2.10 7.79
C SER A 79 0.58 -1.04 8.28
N LYS A 80 1.11 0.15 8.61
CA LYS A 80 0.31 1.31 8.99
C LYS A 80 0.85 2.55 8.29
N PHE A 81 -0.05 3.31 7.68
CA PHE A 81 0.24 4.57 7.01
C PHE A 81 -0.55 5.68 7.66
N LYS A 82 0.11 6.82 7.92
CA LYS A 82 -0.50 7.99 8.54
C LYS A 82 -0.04 9.26 7.86
N ARG A 83 -1.00 10.11 7.50
CA ARG A 83 -0.75 11.40 6.88
C ARG A 83 -0.62 12.48 7.96
N PHE A 84 0.43 13.28 7.86
CA PHE A 84 0.67 14.40 8.76
C PHE A 84 0.84 15.69 7.96
N PHE A 85 0.31 16.78 8.49
CA PHE A 85 0.72 18.14 8.09
C PHE A 85 1.73 18.61 9.14
N ILE A 86 2.95 18.89 8.70
CA ILE A 86 4.01 19.43 9.56
C ILE A 86 4.40 20.81 9.06
N GLU A 87 4.57 21.74 9.99
CA GLU A 87 5.27 22.99 9.70
C GLU A 87 6.76 22.70 9.72
N LEU A 88 7.42 22.87 8.58
CA LEU A 88 8.85 22.62 8.45
C LEU A 88 9.61 23.96 8.57
N ASP A 89 10.33 24.14 9.67
CA ASP A 89 11.23 25.28 9.83
C ASP A 89 12.56 25.03 9.10
N LEU A 90 12.77 25.77 8.01
CA LEU A 90 13.96 25.67 7.15
C LEU A 90 15.06 26.68 7.52
N THR A 91 14.87 27.50 8.55
CA THR A 91 15.76 28.63 8.86
C THR A 91 17.21 28.22 9.17
N ASN A 92 17.45 27.00 9.65
CA ASN A 92 18.80 26.51 9.95
C ASN A 92 19.58 25.91 8.77
N TYR A 93 18.99 25.77 7.57
CA TYR A 93 19.67 25.11 6.45
C TYR A 93 20.68 26.02 5.71
N ASN A 94 20.74 27.32 6.01
CA ASN A 94 21.48 28.31 5.21
C ASN A 94 22.49 29.20 5.96
N SER A 95 23.03 28.78 7.12
CA SER A 95 23.92 29.63 7.91
C SER A 95 25.43 29.53 7.62
N ASN A 96 25.88 28.73 6.63
CA ASN A 96 27.31 28.48 6.42
C ASN A 96 27.90 28.79 5.02
N LYS A 97 27.21 29.53 4.13
CA LYS A 97 27.73 29.76 2.75
C LYS A 97 27.89 31.21 2.28
N LEU A 98 28.02 32.19 3.17
CA LEU A 98 28.24 33.60 2.78
C LEU A 98 29.28 34.34 3.62
N ASN A 99 30.44 33.72 3.87
CA ASN A 99 31.60 34.43 4.42
C ASN A 99 32.90 34.09 3.67
N GLU A 100 32.86 34.11 2.35
CA GLU A 100 34.07 34.39 1.57
C GLU A 100 34.16 35.91 1.35
N LYS A 101 34.68 36.61 2.36
CA LYS A 101 35.25 37.95 2.16
C LYS A 101 36.35 37.81 1.11
N ARG A 102 36.08 38.28 -0.11
CA ARG A 102 37.14 38.62 -1.07
C ARG A 102 38.04 39.64 -0.39
N LYS A 103 39.23 39.22 0.04
CA LYS A 103 40.30 40.15 0.41
C LYS A 103 40.72 40.87 -0.88
N THR A 104 40.36 42.14 -0.97
CA THR A 104 41.05 43.14 -1.79
C THR A 104 42.49 43.31 -1.33
#